data_AF-A0A968H0Z2-F1
#
_entry.id   AF-A0A968H0Z2-F1
#
_cell.length_a   1.000
_cell.length_b   1.000
_cell.length_c   1.000
_cell.angle_alpha   90.00
_cell.angle_beta   90.00
_cell.angle_gamma   90.00
#
_symmetry.space_group_name_H-M   'P 1'
#
loop_
_entity.id
_entity.type
_entity.pdbx_description
1 polymer ?
#
loop_
_entity_poly.entity_id
_entity_poly.type
_entity_poly.pdbx_seq_one_letter_code
_entity_poly.pdbx_strand_id
1 'polypeptide(L)'
;MFDGPLARPARLGVAALAALVLAACSPPTASPSPSASNGPTPRPTLSPRPTPTPVPTPLVSPGPTPGPSAVAGPDLVLRLTSCAELCIPAPGTTVLADGRLIWAGPDDRALETRLTPSGLDRIRVEVEGRPELAAGGEYGAELRPGAEPFPRGTTMYRFEVGGREPHVVLSGDPADYALEPDLWIIPPQMESLARLARQLLDPVAWLGPDALAGPIRPYRPERYLVLVELFPGVGSMPEFGVDIDAVDSPFEAPFENLGEAVQIDEGGFPVRCLVTDAETAARLADAENEAGVRRDIDAWSSGIPYRWDRAEGFVQVTLRQVLPHQAQPCAELALP
;
A
#
# COMPACT_ATOMS: atom_id res chain seq x y z
N MET A 1 3.76 28.82 43.72
CA MET A 1 2.74 28.67 44.78
C MET A 1 1.38 28.89 44.12
N PHE A 2 0.82 27.82 43.58
CA PHE A 2 -0.52 27.76 43.00
C PHE A 2 -1.07 26.39 43.40
N ASP A 3 -1.75 26.35 44.53
CA ASP A 3 -2.48 25.19 45.01
C ASP A 3 -3.90 25.23 44.42
N GLY A 4 -4.18 24.32 43.50
CA GLY A 4 -5.51 24.05 42.97
C GLY A 4 -5.88 22.59 43.25
N PRO A 5 -7.08 22.28 43.77
CA PRO A 5 -7.43 20.95 44.24
C PRO A 5 -7.63 19.96 43.10
N LEU A 6 -6.98 18.79 43.24
CA LEU A 6 -7.11 17.61 42.39
C LEU A 6 -8.55 17.06 42.44
N ALA A 7 -9.30 17.29 41.37
CA ALA A 7 -10.56 16.62 41.12
C ALA A 7 -10.30 15.15 40.70
N ARG A 8 -10.86 14.21 41.46
CA ARG A 8 -10.81 12.77 41.16
C ARG A 8 -11.70 12.46 39.96
N PRO A 9 -11.23 11.73 38.93
CA PRO A 9 -12.13 11.21 37.91
C PRO A 9 -12.96 10.06 38.49
N ALA A 10 -14.28 10.22 38.37
CA ALA A 10 -15.27 9.21 38.70
C ALA A 10 -15.10 8.00 37.78
N ARG A 11 -14.87 6.82 38.38
CA ARG A 11 -14.99 5.52 37.72
C ARG A 11 -16.48 5.24 37.50
N LEU A 12 -17.02 5.66 36.35
CA LEU A 12 -18.32 5.18 35.87
C LEU A 12 -18.11 3.96 34.98
N GLY A 13 -18.93 2.94 35.21
CA GLY A 13 -18.74 1.57 34.77
C GLY A 13 -18.90 1.35 33.27
N VAL A 14 -17.95 0.60 32.71
CA VAL A 14 -18.07 -0.09 31.43
C VAL A 14 -18.38 -1.55 31.74
N ALA A 15 -19.64 -1.83 32.00
CA ALA A 15 -20.17 -3.18 32.21
C ALA A 15 -21.52 -3.30 31.50
N ALA A 16 -21.53 -3.14 30.18
CA ALA A 16 -22.69 -3.42 29.32
C ALA A 16 -22.31 -3.41 27.83
N LEU A 17 -21.38 -4.28 27.39
CA LEU A 17 -21.17 -4.53 25.96
C LEU A 17 -20.59 -5.94 25.70
N ALA A 18 -21.19 -6.94 26.33
CA ALA A 18 -20.78 -8.36 26.23
C ALA A 18 -21.95 -9.30 25.92
N ALA A 19 -22.95 -8.85 25.15
CA ALA A 19 -24.16 -9.64 24.88
C ALA A 19 -24.71 -9.51 23.44
N LEU A 20 -23.85 -9.37 22.43
CA LEU A 20 -24.32 -9.22 21.03
C LEU A 20 -23.45 -9.88 19.96
N VAL A 21 -22.82 -11.03 20.25
CA VAL A 21 -22.13 -11.85 19.22
C VAL A 21 -22.30 -13.36 19.50
N LEU A 22 -23.54 -13.87 19.45
CA LEU A 22 -23.82 -15.32 19.61
C LEU A 22 -24.87 -15.89 18.65
N ALA A 23 -25.06 -15.30 17.46
CA ALA A 23 -26.04 -15.80 16.49
C ALA A 23 -25.54 -15.78 15.04
N ALA A 24 -24.49 -16.55 14.73
CA ALA A 24 -24.10 -16.83 13.34
C ALA A 24 -23.33 -18.14 13.21
N CYS A 25 -23.88 -19.25 13.73
CA CYS A 25 -23.44 -20.60 13.38
C CYS A 25 -24.67 -21.49 13.24
N SER A 26 -25.33 -21.41 12.08
CA SER A 26 -26.29 -22.43 11.67
C SER A 26 -25.64 -23.31 10.59
N PRO A 27 -25.68 -24.64 10.73
CA PRO A 27 -25.13 -25.54 9.71
C PRO A 27 -25.94 -25.44 8.41
N PRO A 28 -25.31 -25.54 7.23
CA PRO A 28 -26.02 -25.55 5.96
C PRO A 28 -26.92 -26.79 5.88
N THR A 29 -28.21 -26.55 5.65
CA THR A 29 -29.19 -27.60 5.37
C THR A 29 -28.94 -28.14 3.97
N ALA A 30 -28.69 -29.45 3.86
CA ALA A 30 -28.47 -30.13 2.59
C ALA A 30 -29.70 -29.98 1.66
N SER A 31 -29.49 -29.32 0.53
CA SER A 31 -30.49 -29.21 -0.54
C SER A 31 -30.58 -30.54 -1.31
N PRO A 32 -31.79 -31.04 -1.63
CA PRO A 32 -31.96 -32.30 -2.35
C PRO A 32 -31.47 -32.20 -3.80
N SER A 33 -30.82 -33.29 -4.23
CA SER A 33 -30.33 -33.54 -5.58
C SER A 33 -31.47 -33.60 -6.61
N PRO A 34 -31.48 -32.79 -7.68
CA PRO A 34 -32.40 -32.96 -8.79
C PRO A 34 -31.94 -34.10 -9.71
N SER A 35 -32.85 -35.06 -9.92
CA SER A 35 -32.74 -36.14 -10.89
C SER A 35 -32.71 -35.59 -12.32
N ALA A 36 -31.65 -35.89 -13.08
CA ALA A 36 -31.50 -35.48 -14.47
C ALA A 36 -32.37 -36.36 -15.38
N SER A 37 -33.34 -35.72 -16.05
CA SER A 37 -34.14 -36.30 -17.12
C SER A 37 -33.37 -36.25 -18.44
N ASN A 38 -33.22 -37.39 -19.09
CA ASN A 38 -32.61 -37.52 -20.42
C ASN A 38 -33.55 -36.96 -21.50
N GLY A 39 -33.34 -35.69 -21.88
CA GLY A 39 -33.98 -35.07 -23.04
C GLY A 39 -33.17 -35.29 -24.33
N PRO A 40 -33.83 -35.51 -25.49
CA PRO A 40 -33.16 -35.80 -26.76
C PRO A 40 -32.34 -34.60 -27.27
N THR A 41 -31.08 -34.88 -27.60
CA THR A 41 -30.09 -33.94 -28.15
C THR A 41 -30.55 -33.35 -29.49
N PRO A 42 -30.76 -32.03 -29.61
CA PRO A 42 -31.03 -31.41 -30.90
C PRO A 42 -29.75 -31.36 -31.74
N ARG A 43 -29.90 -31.73 -33.02
CA ARG A 43 -28.86 -31.73 -34.05
C ARG A 43 -28.38 -30.30 -34.33
N PRO A 44 -27.07 -30.02 -34.32
CA PRO A 44 -26.56 -28.67 -34.55
C PRO A 44 -26.87 -28.22 -35.98
N THR A 45 -27.48 -27.04 -36.08
CA THR A 45 -27.71 -26.36 -37.35
C THR A 45 -26.46 -25.54 -37.65
N LEU A 46 -25.85 -25.76 -38.81
CA LEU A 46 -24.62 -25.09 -39.23
C LEU A 46 -24.88 -23.59 -39.39
N SER A 47 -24.35 -22.79 -38.45
CA SER A 47 -24.39 -21.33 -38.50
C SER A 47 -23.47 -20.81 -39.62
N PRO A 48 -23.88 -19.81 -40.41
CA PRO A 48 -23.09 -19.27 -41.51
C PRO A 48 -21.77 -18.69 -41.00
N ARG A 49 -20.68 -19.06 -41.68
CA ARG A 49 -19.32 -18.57 -41.44
C ARG A 49 -19.30 -17.04 -41.56
N PRO A 50 -18.92 -16.29 -40.51
CA PRO A 50 -18.85 -14.84 -40.59
C PRO A 50 -17.81 -14.41 -41.64
N THR A 51 -18.22 -13.48 -42.49
CA THR A 51 -17.35 -12.79 -43.45
C THR A 51 -16.22 -12.10 -42.66
N PRO A 52 -14.94 -12.23 -43.08
CA PRO A 52 -13.83 -11.63 -42.35
C PRO A 52 -13.99 -10.11 -42.31
N THR A 53 -14.19 -9.58 -41.10
CA THR A 53 -14.13 -8.15 -40.81
C THR A 53 -12.73 -7.65 -41.17
N PRO A 54 -12.59 -6.53 -41.90
CA PRO A 54 -11.29 -5.98 -42.25
C PRO A 54 -10.46 -5.73 -40.98
N VAL A 55 -9.26 -6.30 -40.94
CA VAL A 55 -8.29 -6.08 -39.87
C VAL A 55 -7.91 -4.60 -39.90
N PRO A 56 -8.16 -3.82 -38.84
CA PRO A 56 -7.74 -2.42 -38.79
C PRO A 56 -6.21 -2.37 -38.95
N THR A 57 -5.76 -1.55 -39.89
CA THR A 57 -4.33 -1.26 -40.08
C THR A 57 -3.77 -0.73 -38.76
N PRO A 58 -2.69 -1.30 -38.20
CA PRO A 58 -2.14 -0.84 -36.94
C PRO A 58 -1.77 0.63 -37.08
N LEU A 59 -2.45 1.48 -36.30
CA LEU A 59 -2.09 2.88 -36.18
C LEU A 59 -0.68 2.90 -35.60
N VAL A 60 0.27 3.44 -36.37
CA VAL A 60 1.65 3.60 -35.90
C VAL A 60 1.60 4.55 -34.72
N SER A 61 1.73 4.00 -33.51
CA SER A 61 1.82 4.78 -32.29
C SER A 61 3.03 5.72 -32.45
N PRO A 62 2.88 7.04 -32.24
CA PRO A 62 4.02 7.95 -32.26
C PRO A 62 5.08 7.43 -31.30
N GLY A 63 6.32 7.31 -31.79
CA GLY A 63 7.44 6.86 -30.97
C GLY A 63 7.54 7.71 -29.70
N PRO A 64 7.92 7.11 -28.55
CA PRO A 64 7.95 7.82 -27.28
C PRO A 64 8.86 9.06 -27.42
N THR A 65 8.27 10.24 -27.20
CA THR A 65 9.04 11.47 -27.03
C THR A 65 10.05 11.21 -25.90
N PRO A 66 11.35 11.50 -26.09
CA PRO A 66 12.34 11.34 -25.03
C PRO A 66 11.86 12.11 -23.79
N GLY A 67 11.49 11.37 -22.75
CA GLY A 67 11.16 11.97 -21.47
C GLY A 67 12.37 12.73 -20.93
N PRO A 68 12.18 13.76 -20.10
CA PRO A 68 13.29 14.42 -19.43
C PRO A 68 14.16 13.37 -18.72
N SER A 69 15.48 13.43 -18.94
CA SER A 69 16.43 12.59 -18.19
C SER A 69 16.13 12.74 -16.70
N ALA A 70 15.80 11.64 -16.05
CA ALA A 70 15.60 11.60 -14.61
C ALA A 70 16.84 12.17 -13.93
N VAL A 71 16.68 13.29 -13.23
CA VAL A 71 17.71 13.81 -12.33
C VAL A 71 17.93 12.73 -11.29
N ALA A 72 19.17 12.25 -11.15
CA ALA A 72 19.50 11.27 -10.12
C ALA A 72 19.11 11.85 -8.76
N GLY A 73 18.09 11.24 -8.13
CA GLY A 73 17.70 11.58 -6.77
C GLY A 73 18.84 11.29 -5.79
N PRO A 74 18.75 11.78 -4.54
CA PRO A 74 19.71 11.41 -3.51
C PRO A 74 19.74 9.89 -3.34
N ASP A 75 20.95 9.33 -3.18
CA ASP A 75 21.13 7.89 -3.02
C ASP A 75 20.36 7.37 -1.81
N LEU A 76 19.64 6.25 -2.00
CA LEU A 76 18.93 5.56 -0.94
C LEU A 76 19.94 4.88 -0.01
N VAL A 77 19.86 5.14 1.31
CA VAL A 77 20.59 4.34 2.31
C VAL A 77 19.77 3.13 2.69
N LEU A 78 18.54 3.37 3.14
CA LEU A 78 17.63 2.33 3.61
C LEU A 78 16.19 2.78 3.43
N ARG A 79 15.33 1.86 2.99
CA ARG A 79 13.88 2.01 3.07
C ARG A 79 13.28 0.80 3.75
N LEU A 80 12.34 1.05 4.65
CA LEU A 80 11.43 0.09 5.23
C LEU A 80 10.02 0.37 4.68
N THR A 81 9.37 -0.66 4.20
CA THR A 81 7.95 -0.71 3.88
C THR A 81 7.33 -1.79 4.76
N SER A 82 6.17 -1.52 5.38
CA SER A 82 5.40 -2.54 6.09
C SER A 82 4.18 -2.94 5.25
N CYS A 83 3.74 -4.17 5.35
CA CYS A 83 2.53 -4.65 4.70
C CYS A 83 1.71 -5.40 5.74
N ALA A 84 0.42 -5.09 5.84
CA ALA A 84 -0.51 -5.91 6.60
C ALA A 84 -0.96 -7.14 5.77
N GLU A 85 -1.80 -7.99 6.36
CA GLU A 85 -2.30 -9.25 5.78
C GLU A 85 -2.94 -9.11 4.38
N LEU A 86 -3.45 -7.93 4.02
CA LEU A 86 -4.01 -7.63 2.70
C LEU A 86 -2.98 -7.05 1.69
N CYS A 87 -1.69 -7.06 2.06
CA CYS A 87 -0.55 -6.61 1.26
C CYS A 87 -0.68 -5.22 0.62
N ILE A 88 -1.41 -4.29 1.25
CA ILE A 88 -1.30 -2.87 0.90
C ILE A 88 0.01 -2.37 1.52
N PRO A 89 1.01 -1.97 0.73
CA PRO A 89 2.27 -1.49 1.26
C PRO A 89 2.02 -0.18 2.00
N ALA A 90 2.12 -0.26 3.32
CA ALA A 90 2.21 0.89 4.18
C ALA A 90 3.67 1.40 4.19
N PRO A 91 3.87 2.69 4.07
CA PRO A 91 5.19 3.25 4.30
C PRO A 91 5.73 2.96 5.69
N GLY A 92 7.01 2.63 5.76
CA GLY A 92 7.76 2.70 7.00
C GLY A 92 8.60 3.97 7.03
N THR A 93 9.90 3.79 6.80
CA THR A 93 10.92 4.81 6.96
C THR A 93 11.89 4.78 5.80
N THR A 94 12.26 5.96 5.32
CA THR A 94 13.23 6.16 4.24
C THR A 94 14.36 7.04 4.76
N VAL A 95 15.59 6.57 4.57
CA VAL A 95 16.83 7.27 4.92
C VAL A 95 17.61 7.49 3.63
N LEU A 96 17.97 8.74 3.37
CA LEU A 96 18.72 9.15 2.18
C LEU A 96 20.16 9.51 2.56
N ALA A 97 21.07 9.41 1.60
CA ALA A 97 22.50 9.64 1.81
C ALA A 97 22.83 11.10 2.19
N ASP A 98 21.94 12.05 1.88
CA ASP A 98 22.02 13.45 2.29
C ASP A 98 21.55 13.70 3.73
N GLY A 99 21.19 12.65 4.46
CA GLY A 99 20.73 12.69 5.84
C GLY A 99 19.24 12.96 6.00
N ARG A 100 18.45 13.08 4.93
CA ARG A 100 16.98 13.15 5.08
C ARG A 100 16.43 11.85 5.65
N LEU A 101 15.59 12.00 6.67
CA LEU A 101 14.80 10.93 7.28
C LEU A 101 13.33 11.25 7.04
N ILE A 102 12.63 10.37 6.34
CA ILE A 102 11.19 10.48 6.03
C ILE A 102 10.49 9.24 6.58
N TRP A 103 9.40 9.37 7.33
CA TRP A 103 8.70 8.23 7.91
C TRP A 103 7.20 8.46 8.07
N ALA A 104 6.44 7.38 8.26
CA ALA A 104 5.02 7.45 8.61
C ALA A 104 4.83 7.82 10.08
N GLY A 105 4.14 8.93 10.35
CA GLY A 105 3.77 9.36 11.68
C GLY A 105 2.54 8.62 12.25
N PRO A 106 2.15 8.92 13.50
CA PRO A 106 1.04 8.24 14.20
C PRO A 106 -0.34 8.37 13.54
N ASP A 107 -0.53 9.37 12.67
CA ASP A 107 -1.78 9.64 11.95
C ASP A 107 -1.68 9.32 10.45
N ASP A 108 -0.78 8.42 10.05
CA ASP A 108 -0.45 8.09 8.64
C ASP A 108 0.04 9.28 7.79
N ARG A 109 0.39 10.37 8.46
CA ARG A 109 1.01 11.55 7.84
C ARG A 109 2.48 11.32 7.66
N ALA A 110 3.00 11.64 6.49
CA ALA A 110 4.43 11.59 6.23
C ALA A 110 5.13 12.72 7.01
N LEU A 111 6.15 12.37 7.79
CA LEU A 111 7.01 13.31 8.51
C LEU A 111 8.40 13.29 7.92
N GLU A 112 9.11 14.41 7.99
CA GLU A 112 10.52 14.49 7.65
C GLU A 112 11.34 15.29 8.67
N THR A 113 12.63 14.95 8.74
CA THR A 113 13.67 15.73 9.39
C THR A 113 15.03 15.48 8.69
N ARG A 114 16.09 16.10 9.20
CA ARG A 114 17.47 15.78 8.82
C ARG A 114 18.21 15.14 9.98
N LEU A 115 19.04 14.16 9.66
CA LEU A 115 19.98 13.53 10.57
C LEU A 115 21.26 14.35 10.66
N THR A 116 21.90 14.34 11.83
CA THR A 116 23.31 14.71 11.97
C THR A 116 24.19 13.66 11.27
N PRO A 117 25.45 13.98 10.91
CA PRO A 117 26.37 12.99 10.37
C PRO A 117 26.49 11.73 11.24
N SER A 118 26.59 11.91 12.57
CA SER A 118 26.62 10.79 13.52
C SER A 118 25.32 9.99 13.56
N GLY A 119 24.16 10.64 13.42
CA GLY A 119 22.88 9.95 13.32
C GLY A 119 22.78 9.08 12.07
N LEU A 120 23.22 9.62 10.92
CA LEU A 120 23.27 8.89 9.66
C LEU A 120 24.27 7.72 9.71
N ASP A 121 25.46 7.94 10.26
CA ASP A 121 26.48 6.89 10.39
C ASP A 121 26.03 5.76 11.31
N ARG A 122 25.28 6.05 12.38
CA ARG A 122 24.66 5.01 13.21
C ARG A 122 23.74 4.10 12.41
N ILE A 123 22.91 4.66 11.53
CA ILE A 123 22.03 3.86 10.66
C ILE A 123 22.86 3.01 9.69
N ARG A 124 23.90 3.59 9.07
CA ARG A 124 24.80 2.84 8.16
C ARG A 124 25.45 1.65 8.86
N VAL A 125 25.97 1.84 10.07
CA VAL A 125 26.56 0.75 10.87
C VAL A 125 25.54 -0.36 11.15
N GLU A 126 24.28 0.00 11.43
CA GLU A 126 23.21 -0.98 11.66
C GLU A 126 22.81 -1.74 10.40
N VAL A 127 22.87 -1.10 9.22
CA VAL A 127 22.64 -1.75 7.93
C VAL A 127 23.82 -2.65 7.55
N GLU A 128 25.05 -2.14 7.65
CA GLU A 128 26.28 -2.88 7.33
C GLU A 128 26.52 -4.06 8.27
N GLY A 129 26.08 -3.96 9.53
CA GLY A 129 26.14 -5.02 10.52
C GLY A 129 25.16 -6.17 10.30
N ARG A 130 24.32 -6.10 9.25
CA ARG A 130 23.29 -7.10 8.93
C ARG A 130 23.52 -7.73 7.57
N PRO A 131 24.24 -8.87 7.51
CA PRO A 131 24.54 -9.52 6.23
C PRO A 131 23.28 -9.95 5.48
N GLU A 132 22.14 -10.13 6.15
CA GLU A 132 20.85 -10.43 5.54
C GLU A 132 20.40 -9.35 4.56
N LEU A 133 20.61 -8.07 4.92
CA LEU A 133 20.26 -6.92 4.06
C LEU A 133 21.10 -6.87 2.79
N ALA A 134 22.37 -7.28 2.88
CA ALA A 134 23.26 -7.34 1.73
C ALA A 134 22.99 -8.58 0.85
N ALA A 135 22.63 -9.70 1.47
CA ALA A 135 22.33 -10.94 0.76
C ALA A 135 20.99 -10.88 0.00
N GLY A 136 20.02 -10.14 0.55
CA GLY A 136 18.63 -10.24 0.11
C GLY A 136 17.98 -11.56 0.55
N GLY A 137 16.67 -11.65 0.38
CA GLY A 137 15.92 -12.89 0.58
C GLY A 137 14.70 -12.75 1.47
N GLU A 138 14.03 -13.87 1.69
CA GLU A 138 12.85 -13.96 2.55
C GLU A 138 13.22 -14.63 3.87
N TYR A 139 12.82 -14.00 4.98
CA TYR A 139 13.05 -14.50 6.33
C TYR A 139 11.72 -14.55 7.06
N GLY A 140 11.32 -15.75 7.47
CA GLY A 140 10.07 -15.97 8.21
C GLY A 140 10.24 -17.07 9.24
N ALA A 141 9.24 -17.23 10.09
CA ALA A 141 9.21 -18.36 11.00
C ALA A 141 9.01 -19.66 10.20
N GLU A 142 9.70 -20.71 10.61
CA GLU A 142 9.59 -22.03 10.00
C GLU A 142 8.68 -22.92 10.85
N LEU A 143 7.84 -23.73 10.21
CA LEU A 143 7.07 -24.74 10.93
C LEU A 143 8.00 -25.83 11.46
N ARG A 144 7.77 -26.23 12.71
CA ARG A 144 8.42 -27.42 13.26
C ARG A 144 7.97 -28.66 12.49
N PRO A 145 8.85 -29.67 12.34
CA PRO A 145 8.47 -30.93 11.70
C PRO A 145 7.24 -31.55 12.35
N GLY A 146 6.19 -31.78 11.55
CA GLY A 146 4.93 -32.37 11.99
C GLY A 146 3.90 -31.39 12.57
N ALA A 147 4.24 -30.09 12.67
CA ALA A 147 3.25 -29.05 12.95
C ALA A 147 2.38 -28.80 11.71
N GLU A 148 1.08 -28.56 11.91
CA GLU A 148 0.18 -28.12 10.85
C GLU A 148 0.10 -26.59 10.81
N PRO A 149 0.16 -25.95 9.63
CA PRO A 149 -0.06 -24.52 9.51
C PRO A 149 -1.49 -24.18 9.92
N PHE A 150 -1.67 -23.10 10.66
CA PHE A 150 -2.95 -22.43 10.79
C PHE A 150 -2.87 -21.03 10.14
N PRO A 151 -3.93 -20.56 9.47
CA PRO A 151 -3.94 -19.23 8.89
C PRO A 151 -3.75 -18.17 9.98
N ARG A 152 -2.86 -17.21 9.75
CA ARG A 152 -2.69 -16.05 10.62
C ARG A 152 -2.34 -14.83 9.79
N GLY A 153 -2.80 -13.67 10.27
CA GLY A 153 -2.33 -12.41 9.75
C GLY A 153 -0.85 -12.25 10.02
N THR A 154 -0.10 -11.96 8.97
CA THR A 154 1.33 -11.66 9.05
C THR A 154 1.54 -10.19 8.72
N THR A 155 2.29 -9.51 9.57
CA THR A 155 2.86 -8.20 9.21
C THR A 155 4.15 -8.47 8.46
N MET A 156 4.22 -8.09 7.19
CA MET A 156 5.42 -8.22 6.39
C MET A 156 6.22 -6.91 6.42
N TYR A 157 7.53 -7.01 6.46
CA TYR A 157 8.43 -5.86 6.33
C TYR A 157 9.35 -6.07 5.14
N ARG A 158 9.40 -5.11 4.23
CA ARG A 158 10.31 -5.08 3.10
C ARG A 158 11.40 -4.04 3.34
N PHE A 159 12.65 -4.45 3.21
CA PHE A 159 13.81 -3.56 3.25
C PHE A 159 14.39 -3.36 1.85
N GLU A 160 14.79 -2.13 1.53
CA GLU A 160 15.52 -1.77 0.31
C GLU A 160 16.79 -1.01 0.71
N VAL A 161 17.95 -1.39 0.17
CA VAL A 161 19.25 -0.81 0.55
C VAL A 161 20.00 -0.36 -0.70
N GLY A 162 20.55 0.86 -0.70
CA GLY A 162 21.48 1.30 -1.74
C GLY A 162 20.87 1.50 -3.13
N GLY A 163 19.54 1.54 -3.27
CA GLY A 163 18.86 1.76 -4.56
C GLY A 163 19.09 0.67 -5.61
N ARG A 164 19.52 -0.53 -5.19
CA ARG A 164 19.69 -1.72 -6.03
C ARG A 164 18.78 -2.84 -5.51
N GLU A 165 18.29 -3.70 -6.39
CA GLU A 165 17.57 -4.91 -5.97
C GLU A 165 18.58 -5.95 -5.44
N PRO A 166 18.77 -5.98 -4.12
CA PRO A 166 18.11 -7.02 -3.35
C PRO A 166 17.18 -6.44 -2.28
N HIS A 167 15.93 -6.91 -2.28
CA HIS A 167 14.98 -6.67 -1.21
C HIS A 167 15.09 -7.78 -0.16
N VAL A 168 14.90 -7.40 1.10
CA VAL A 168 14.70 -8.36 2.18
C VAL A 168 13.26 -8.32 2.61
N VAL A 169 12.60 -9.46 2.58
CA VAL A 169 11.22 -9.61 3.04
C VAL A 169 11.23 -10.38 4.35
N LEU A 170 10.76 -9.75 5.41
CA LEU A 170 10.50 -10.37 6.71
C LEU A 170 9.00 -10.66 6.80
N SER A 171 8.62 -11.91 7.05
CA SER A 171 7.22 -12.30 7.23
C SER A 171 6.88 -12.50 8.71
N GLY A 172 6.08 -11.58 9.25
CA GLY A 172 5.54 -11.58 10.62
C GLY A 172 6.47 -10.99 11.70
N ASP A 173 5.91 -10.65 12.86
CA ASP A 173 6.71 -10.26 14.05
C ASP A 173 7.11 -11.53 14.82
N PRO A 174 8.41 -11.76 15.12
CA PRO A 174 8.86 -12.87 15.97
C PRO A 174 8.08 -13.02 17.28
N ALA A 175 7.62 -11.91 17.88
CA ALA A 175 6.84 -11.94 19.12
C ALA A 175 5.53 -12.72 18.96
N ASP A 176 4.90 -12.66 17.79
CA ASP A 176 3.64 -13.36 17.51
C ASP A 176 3.85 -14.87 17.36
N TYR A 177 5.01 -15.32 16.91
CA TYR A 177 5.38 -16.73 16.81
C TYR A 177 5.89 -17.29 18.14
N ALA A 178 6.49 -16.45 18.98
CA ALA A 178 7.01 -16.85 20.28
C ALA A 178 5.90 -17.28 21.26
N LEU A 179 4.64 -16.95 20.98
CA LEU A 179 3.46 -17.41 21.74
C LEU A 179 3.16 -18.91 21.53
N GLU A 180 3.70 -19.50 20.46
CA GLU A 180 3.45 -20.89 20.06
C GLU A 180 4.78 -21.62 19.77
N PRO A 181 5.65 -21.74 20.78
CA PRO A 181 7.01 -22.25 20.59
C PRO A 181 7.05 -23.72 20.12
N ASP A 182 5.94 -24.46 20.29
CA ASP A 182 5.77 -25.85 19.84
C ASP A 182 5.40 -25.97 18.35
N LEU A 183 5.00 -24.87 17.70
CA LEU A 183 4.66 -24.85 16.27
C LEU A 183 5.77 -24.24 15.42
N TRP A 184 6.47 -23.24 15.96
CA TRP A 184 7.36 -22.40 15.16
C TRP A 184 8.82 -22.47 15.61
N ILE A 185 9.71 -22.35 14.61
CA ILE A 185 11.13 -22.07 14.75
C ILE A 185 11.32 -20.64 14.26
N ILE A 186 11.89 -19.78 15.11
CA ILE A 186 12.17 -18.38 14.77
C ILE A 186 13.66 -18.27 14.43
N PRO A 187 14.04 -18.03 13.16
CA PRO A 187 15.44 -17.85 12.80
C PRO A 187 16.04 -16.59 13.46
N PRO A 188 17.31 -16.59 13.89
CA PRO A 188 17.98 -15.39 14.45
C PRO A 188 17.95 -14.19 13.50
N GLN A 189 17.98 -14.44 12.19
CA GLN A 189 17.88 -13.42 11.13
C GLN A 189 16.54 -12.66 11.21
N MET A 190 15.45 -13.39 11.44
CA MET A 190 14.12 -12.81 11.59
C MET A 190 14.04 -11.93 12.85
N GLU A 191 14.62 -12.35 13.98
CA GLU A 191 14.69 -11.51 15.18
C GLU A 191 15.53 -10.23 14.97
N SER A 192 16.65 -10.38 14.27
CA SER A 192 17.56 -9.29 13.89
C SER A 192 16.86 -8.24 13.04
N LEU A 193 16.19 -8.66 11.97
CA LEU A 193 15.45 -7.80 11.05
C LEU A 193 14.21 -7.17 11.71
N ALA A 194 13.45 -7.93 12.49
CA ALA A 194 12.27 -7.39 13.19
C ALA A 194 12.63 -6.31 14.20
N ARG A 195 13.79 -6.45 14.86
CA ARG A 195 14.31 -5.41 15.76
C ARG A 195 14.63 -4.13 14.99
N LEU A 196 15.27 -4.23 13.84
CA LEU A 196 15.55 -3.07 12.98
C LEU A 196 14.24 -2.46 12.46
N ALA A 197 13.27 -3.28 12.04
CA ALA A 197 11.95 -2.79 11.61
C ALA A 197 11.28 -1.95 12.72
N ARG A 198 11.20 -2.47 13.95
CA ARG A 198 10.62 -1.73 15.10
C ARG A 198 11.36 -0.42 15.39
N GLN A 199 12.68 -0.43 15.30
CA GLN A 199 13.50 0.77 15.46
C GLN A 199 13.22 1.81 14.36
N LEU A 200 12.98 1.36 13.14
CA LEU A 200 12.66 2.22 12.01
C LEU A 200 11.21 2.69 12.00
N LEU A 201 10.27 1.97 12.60
CA LEU A 201 8.88 2.43 12.75
C LEU A 201 8.77 3.62 13.71
N ASP A 202 9.69 3.76 14.67
CA ASP A 202 9.82 4.96 15.52
C ASP A 202 11.29 5.42 15.56
N PRO A 203 11.78 6.03 14.45
CA PRO A 203 13.19 6.34 14.31
C PRO A 203 13.64 7.44 15.28
N VAL A 204 12.71 8.29 15.75
CA VAL A 204 13.01 9.35 16.72
C VAL A 204 13.26 8.77 18.11
N ALA A 205 12.43 7.82 18.56
CA ALA A 205 12.67 7.14 19.83
C ALA A 205 13.95 6.30 19.78
N TRP A 206 14.26 5.67 18.65
CA TRP A 206 15.46 4.86 18.48
C TRP A 206 16.75 5.68 18.44
N LEU A 207 16.79 6.74 17.64
CA LEU A 207 17.99 7.53 17.39
C LEU A 207 18.24 8.56 18.50
N GLY A 208 17.17 9.08 19.10
CA GLY A 208 17.22 10.15 20.10
C GLY A 208 17.36 11.55 19.46
N PRO A 209 17.11 12.63 20.25
CA PRO A 209 17.08 13.99 19.73
C PRO A 209 18.44 14.48 19.19
N ASP A 210 19.56 14.01 19.77
CA ASP A 210 20.91 14.41 19.37
C ASP A 210 21.30 13.89 17.96
N ALA A 211 20.57 12.91 17.44
CA ALA A 211 20.75 12.41 16.08
C ALA A 211 20.08 13.31 15.04
N LEU A 212 19.26 14.28 15.44
CA LEU A 212 18.49 15.15 14.55
C LEU A 212 19.19 16.51 14.37
N ALA A 213 19.33 16.93 13.12
CA ALA A 213 19.91 18.21 12.72
C ALA A 213 18.86 19.32 12.52
N GLY A 214 17.57 19.02 12.69
CA GLY A 214 16.48 19.97 12.47
C GLY A 214 15.16 19.55 13.10
N PRO A 215 14.15 20.44 13.07
CA PRO A 215 12.83 20.13 13.58
C PRO A 215 12.14 19.07 12.71
N ILE A 216 11.29 18.27 13.35
CA ILE A 216 10.37 17.38 12.67
C ILE A 216 9.26 18.22 12.04
N ARG A 217 8.97 17.99 10.77
CA ARG A 217 7.92 18.69 10.01
C ARG A 217 7.17 17.72 9.10
N PRO A 218 5.95 18.08 8.64
CA PRO A 218 5.29 17.32 7.59
C PRO A 218 6.18 17.22 6.34
N TYR A 219 6.28 16.03 5.77
CA TYR A 219 6.93 15.82 4.48
C TYR A 219 6.07 16.44 3.39
N ARG A 220 6.71 17.17 2.46
CA ARG A 220 6.06 17.75 1.30
C ARG A 220 6.71 17.15 0.06
N PRO A 221 6.08 16.15 -0.58
CA PRO A 221 6.64 15.55 -1.77
C PRO A 221 6.56 16.52 -2.94
N GLU A 222 7.54 16.43 -3.85
CA GLU A 222 7.53 17.19 -5.10
C GLU A 222 6.64 16.52 -6.17
N ARG A 223 6.41 15.21 -6.01
CA ARG A 223 5.68 14.37 -6.95
C ARG A 223 4.73 13.43 -6.22
N TYR A 224 3.61 13.15 -6.87
CA TYR A 224 2.60 12.20 -6.42
C TYR A 224 2.42 11.11 -7.48
N LEU A 225 2.16 9.91 -7.02
CA LEU A 225 1.69 8.82 -7.85
C LEU A 225 0.16 8.77 -7.72
N VAL A 226 -0.52 8.99 -8.83
CA VAL A 226 -1.94 8.73 -8.99
C VAL A 226 -2.09 7.28 -9.39
N LEU A 227 -2.79 6.50 -8.59
CA LEU A 227 -3.21 5.14 -8.93
C LEU A 227 -4.72 5.13 -9.17
N VAL A 228 -5.14 4.54 -10.27
CA VAL A 228 -6.56 4.38 -10.61
C VAL A 228 -6.87 2.90 -10.72
N GLU A 229 -7.69 2.40 -9.82
CA GLU A 229 -8.14 1.01 -9.78
C GLU A 229 -9.60 0.93 -10.24
N LEU A 230 -9.88 0.07 -11.21
CA LEU A 230 -11.19 -0.03 -11.86
C LEU A 230 -11.93 -1.29 -11.40
N PHE A 231 -13.14 -1.12 -10.87
CA PHE A 231 -13.97 -2.22 -10.36
C PHE A 231 -15.31 -2.30 -11.11
N PRO A 232 -15.31 -2.67 -12.40
CA PRO A 232 -16.52 -2.78 -13.19
C PRO A 232 -17.39 -3.95 -12.71
N GLY A 233 -18.72 -3.78 -12.74
CA GLY A 233 -19.67 -4.86 -12.47
C GLY A 233 -19.72 -5.36 -11.01
N VAL A 234 -19.03 -4.69 -10.09
CA VAL A 234 -19.14 -4.97 -8.63
C VAL A 234 -20.45 -4.42 -8.05
N GLY A 235 -21.23 -3.70 -8.86
CA GLY A 235 -22.46 -3.01 -8.45
C GLY A 235 -22.15 -1.67 -7.81
N SER A 236 -23.13 -0.77 -7.81
CA SER A 236 -23.00 0.50 -7.09
C SER A 236 -23.15 0.25 -5.60
N MET A 237 -22.08 0.45 -4.83
CA MET A 237 -22.22 0.51 -3.37
C MET A 237 -22.77 1.89 -3.00
N PRO A 238 -23.90 1.98 -2.26
CA PRO A 238 -24.55 3.25 -1.95
C PRO A 238 -23.69 4.19 -1.07
N GLU A 239 -22.58 3.70 -0.54
CA GLU A 239 -21.59 4.46 0.22
C GLU A 239 -20.66 5.32 -0.64
N PHE A 240 -20.58 5.07 -1.95
CA PHE A 240 -19.82 5.91 -2.87
C PHE A 240 -20.64 7.15 -3.25
N GLY A 241 -20.50 8.19 -2.43
CA GLY A 241 -21.40 9.36 -2.46
C GLY A 241 -21.32 10.24 -3.71
N VAL A 242 -20.19 10.22 -4.42
CA VAL A 242 -19.94 11.09 -5.58
C VAL A 242 -19.62 10.23 -6.80
N ASP A 243 -20.29 10.51 -7.91
CA ASP A 243 -19.95 9.91 -9.20
C ASP A 243 -18.67 10.53 -9.75
N ILE A 244 -17.84 9.69 -10.36
CA ILE A 244 -16.53 10.11 -10.86
C ILE A 244 -16.61 11.24 -11.89
N ASP A 245 -17.67 11.29 -12.68
CA ASP A 245 -17.86 12.30 -13.72
C ASP A 245 -18.32 13.66 -13.12
N ALA A 246 -18.58 13.73 -11.80
CA ALA A 246 -18.89 14.97 -11.08
C ALA A 246 -17.65 15.71 -10.55
N VAL A 247 -16.47 15.10 -10.63
CA VAL A 247 -15.20 15.72 -10.22
C VAL A 247 -14.58 16.44 -11.42
N ASP A 248 -14.35 17.75 -11.32
CA ASP A 248 -13.66 18.53 -12.36
C ASP A 248 -12.14 18.29 -12.30
N SER A 249 -11.74 17.11 -12.76
CA SER A 249 -10.38 16.62 -12.68
C SER A 249 -9.38 17.52 -13.42
N PRO A 250 -8.19 17.82 -12.86
CA PRO A 250 -7.17 18.63 -13.53
C PRO A 250 -6.43 17.89 -14.64
N PHE A 251 -6.79 16.63 -14.93
CA PHE A 251 -6.17 15.83 -15.97
C PHE A 251 -6.94 15.94 -17.29
N GLU A 252 -6.22 15.91 -18.42
CA GLU A 252 -6.83 15.98 -19.75
C GLU A 252 -7.66 14.73 -20.11
N ALA A 253 -7.31 13.58 -19.53
CA ALA A 253 -8.00 12.30 -19.74
C ALA A 253 -8.91 11.97 -18.56
N PRO A 254 -10.05 11.29 -18.80
CA PRO A 254 -10.89 10.79 -17.71
C PRO A 254 -10.14 9.70 -16.92
N PHE A 255 -10.45 9.52 -15.64
CA PHE A 255 -9.66 8.68 -14.72
C PHE A 255 -9.43 7.25 -15.23
N GLU A 256 -10.43 6.59 -15.82
CA GLU A 256 -10.32 5.23 -16.35
C GLU A 256 -9.35 5.08 -17.53
N ASN A 257 -8.98 6.20 -18.16
CA ASN A 257 -8.00 6.28 -19.23
C ASN A 257 -6.74 7.04 -18.80
N LEU A 258 -6.63 7.42 -17.52
CA LEU A 258 -5.51 8.19 -17.00
C LEU A 258 -4.25 7.33 -16.95
N GLY A 259 -3.14 7.86 -17.47
CA GLY A 259 -1.81 7.28 -17.29
C GLY A 259 -1.58 5.92 -17.98
N GLU A 260 -0.57 5.20 -17.52
CA GLU A 260 -0.12 3.91 -18.07
C GLU A 260 -0.86 2.76 -17.39
N ALA A 261 -1.15 1.68 -18.13
CA ALA A 261 -1.69 0.47 -17.53
C ALA A 261 -0.60 -0.28 -16.76
N VAL A 262 -0.89 -0.68 -15.53
CA VAL A 262 -0.03 -1.50 -14.68
C VAL A 262 -0.42 -2.95 -14.88
N GLN A 263 0.53 -3.80 -15.28
CA GLN A 263 0.29 -5.23 -15.31
C GLN A 263 0.35 -5.76 -13.88
N ILE A 264 -0.81 -6.19 -13.38
CA ILE A 264 -0.93 -7.02 -12.19
C ILE A 264 -1.12 -8.46 -12.69
N ASP A 265 -0.58 -9.43 -11.95
CA ASP A 265 -0.69 -10.85 -12.27
C ASP A 265 -2.14 -11.30 -12.55
N GLU A 266 -2.29 -12.47 -13.19
CA GLU A 266 -3.59 -13.01 -13.62
C GLU A 266 -4.64 -12.97 -12.49
N GLY A 267 -5.71 -12.19 -12.72
CA GLY A 267 -6.82 -12.03 -11.77
C GLY A 267 -6.82 -10.70 -11.01
N GLY A 268 -5.81 -9.84 -11.18
CA GLY A 268 -5.82 -8.47 -10.67
C GLY A 268 -6.87 -7.58 -11.32
N PHE A 269 -7.35 -6.58 -10.58
CA PHE A 269 -8.17 -5.51 -11.16
C PHE A 269 -7.33 -4.66 -12.12
N PRO A 270 -7.92 -4.09 -13.19
CA PRO A 270 -7.21 -3.15 -14.03
C PRO A 270 -6.75 -1.95 -13.20
N VAL A 271 -5.42 -1.75 -13.12
CA VAL A 271 -4.80 -0.61 -12.45
C VAL A 271 -4.08 0.24 -13.48
N ARG A 272 -4.20 1.55 -13.31
CA ARG A 272 -3.45 2.54 -14.08
C ARG A 272 -2.69 3.46 -13.16
N CYS A 273 -1.61 4.03 -13.65
CA CYS A 273 -0.79 4.95 -12.88
C CYS A 273 -0.35 6.17 -13.67
N LEU A 274 -0.15 7.27 -12.96
CA LEU A 274 0.46 8.49 -13.48
C LEU A 274 1.30 9.13 -12.38
N VAL A 275 2.50 9.61 -12.73
CA VAL A 275 3.24 10.51 -11.83
C VAL A 275 2.87 11.94 -12.18
N THR A 276 2.50 12.72 -11.18
CA THR A 276 2.13 14.13 -11.31
C THR A 276 2.89 15.00 -10.30
N ASP A 277 2.90 16.31 -10.50
CA ASP A 277 3.53 17.26 -9.58
C ASP A 277 2.62 17.62 -8.39
N ALA A 278 3.20 18.25 -7.37
CA ALA A 278 2.46 18.66 -6.18
C ALA A 278 1.34 19.68 -6.47
N GLU A 279 1.50 20.54 -7.48
CA GLU A 279 0.50 21.53 -7.84
C GLU A 279 -0.76 20.87 -8.43
N THR A 280 -0.56 19.93 -9.35
CA THR A 280 -1.65 19.17 -9.98
C THR A 280 -2.34 18.25 -8.98
N ALA A 281 -1.58 17.63 -8.06
CA ALA A 281 -2.15 16.86 -6.96
C ALA A 281 -3.02 17.73 -6.02
N ALA A 282 -2.59 18.96 -5.73
CA ALA A 282 -3.38 19.91 -4.94
C ALA A 282 -4.67 20.32 -5.68
N ARG A 283 -4.59 20.63 -6.99
CA ARG A 283 -5.79 20.93 -7.80
C ARG A 283 -6.78 19.76 -7.83
N LEU A 284 -6.30 18.52 -7.88
CA LEU A 284 -7.16 17.34 -7.78
C LEU A 284 -7.87 17.28 -6.42
N ALA A 285 -7.13 17.47 -5.31
CA ALA A 285 -7.71 17.49 -3.97
C ALA A 285 -8.77 18.61 -3.83
N ASP A 286 -8.53 19.79 -4.39
CA ASP A 286 -9.48 20.90 -4.39
C ASP A 286 -10.75 20.55 -5.20
N ALA A 287 -10.61 19.99 -6.40
CA ALA A 287 -11.75 19.58 -7.23
C ALA A 287 -12.62 18.52 -6.53
N GLU A 288 -12.00 17.59 -5.81
CA GLU A 288 -12.74 16.58 -5.04
C GLU A 288 -13.44 17.19 -3.82
N ASN A 289 -12.79 18.12 -3.12
CA ASN A 289 -13.41 18.85 -2.01
C ASN A 289 -14.64 19.64 -2.49
N GLU A 290 -14.56 20.26 -3.66
CA GLU A 290 -15.69 20.96 -4.29
C GLU A 290 -16.82 20.00 -4.68
N ALA A 291 -16.48 18.78 -5.11
CA ALA A 291 -17.44 17.70 -5.38
C ALA A 291 -18.04 17.08 -4.09
N GLY A 292 -17.55 17.47 -2.91
CA GLY A 292 -18.07 17.01 -1.61
C GLY A 292 -17.33 15.82 -1.01
N VAL A 293 -16.16 15.46 -1.53
CA VAL A 293 -15.30 14.40 -0.98
C VAL A 293 -14.01 14.99 -0.43
N ARG A 294 -13.63 14.60 0.79
CA ARG A 294 -12.44 15.13 1.44
C ARG A 294 -11.21 14.26 1.15
N ARG A 295 -10.19 14.84 0.51
CA ARG A 295 -8.85 14.24 0.37
C ARG A 295 -7.87 14.79 1.41
N ASP A 296 -7.06 13.92 2.02
CA ASP A 296 -5.91 14.33 2.84
C ASP A 296 -4.62 14.13 2.03
N ILE A 297 -4.11 15.21 1.43
CA ILE A 297 -2.90 15.16 0.60
C ILE A 297 -1.61 15.02 1.43
N ASP A 298 -1.67 15.27 2.73
CA ASP A 298 -0.56 15.10 3.68
C ASP A 298 -0.46 13.65 4.19
N ALA A 299 -1.52 12.86 4.02
CA ALA A 299 -1.48 11.41 4.26
C ALA A 299 -0.52 10.76 3.26
N TRP A 300 0.15 9.70 3.69
CA TRP A 300 1.10 9.02 2.81
C TRP A 300 0.42 8.43 1.57
N SER A 301 -0.75 7.86 1.79
CA SER A 301 -1.63 7.32 0.77
C SER A 301 -3.06 7.77 1.08
N SER A 302 -3.72 8.41 0.13
CA SER A 302 -5.12 8.83 0.28
C SER A 302 -5.92 8.24 -0.88
N GLY A 303 -6.78 7.28 -0.58
CA GLY A 303 -7.66 6.64 -1.56
C GLY A 303 -9.08 7.19 -1.45
N ILE A 304 -9.65 7.59 -2.58
CA ILE A 304 -11.06 7.98 -2.67
C ILE A 304 -11.78 7.04 -3.64
N PRO A 305 -12.83 6.33 -3.20
CA PRO A 305 -13.70 5.60 -4.09
C PRO A 305 -14.80 6.50 -4.66
N TYR A 306 -14.99 6.45 -5.97
CA TYR A 306 -16.05 7.13 -6.69
C TYR A 306 -17.02 6.12 -7.26
N ARG A 307 -18.30 6.48 -7.27
CA ARG A 307 -19.27 5.74 -8.07
C ARG A 307 -18.91 5.88 -9.54
N TRP A 308 -19.12 4.81 -10.31
CA TRP A 308 -18.83 4.78 -11.73
C TRP A 308 -20.09 4.34 -12.49
N ASP A 309 -21.05 5.26 -12.61
CA ASP A 309 -22.40 4.98 -13.12
C ASP A 309 -22.38 4.36 -14.51
N ARG A 310 -21.46 4.82 -15.38
CA ARG A 310 -21.34 4.34 -16.76
C ARG A 310 -20.82 2.91 -16.91
N ALA A 311 -20.26 2.30 -15.86
CA ALA A 311 -19.76 0.92 -15.89
C ALA A 311 -20.34 0.02 -14.78
N GLU A 312 -21.41 0.47 -14.12
CA GLU A 312 -22.09 -0.27 -13.04
C GLU A 312 -21.11 -0.77 -11.95
N GLY A 313 -20.21 0.11 -11.51
CA GLY A 313 -19.17 -0.21 -10.54
C GLY A 313 -18.64 1.00 -9.79
N PHE A 314 -17.36 0.95 -9.41
CA PHE A 314 -16.66 2.06 -8.79
C PHE A 314 -15.23 2.18 -9.30
N VAL A 315 -14.63 3.36 -9.08
CA VAL A 315 -13.23 3.64 -9.36
C VAL A 315 -12.58 4.11 -8.08
N GLN A 316 -11.43 3.55 -7.72
CA GLN A 316 -10.63 4.03 -6.60
C GLN A 316 -9.47 4.85 -7.14
N VAL A 317 -9.41 6.14 -6.78
CA VAL A 317 -8.28 7.02 -7.11
C VAL A 317 -7.45 7.27 -5.85
N THR A 318 -6.23 6.75 -5.86
CA THR A 318 -5.28 6.89 -4.77
C THR A 318 -4.19 7.88 -5.14
N LEU A 319 -3.98 8.91 -4.31
CA LEU A 319 -2.78 9.73 -4.34
C LEU A 319 -1.79 9.19 -3.32
N ARG A 320 -0.59 8.84 -3.78
CA ARG A 320 0.51 8.38 -2.95
C ARG A 320 1.71 9.29 -3.12
N GLN A 321 2.35 9.67 -2.02
CA GLN A 321 3.54 10.52 -2.06
C GLN A 321 4.72 9.77 -2.68
N VAL A 322 5.40 10.37 -3.67
CA VAL A 322 6.61 9.78 -4.27
C VAL A 322 7.84 10.26 -3.49
N LEU A 323 8.72 9.32 -3.14
CA LEU A 323 9.93 9.63 -2.39
C LEU A 323 11.03 10.23 -3.28
N PRO A 324 11.98 10.99 -2.71
CA PRO A 324 12.98 11.70 -3.52
C PRO A 324 13.88 10.78 -4.37
N HIS A 325 14.16 9.56 -3.89
CA HIS A 325 14.99 8.58 -4.61
C HIS A 325 14.20 7.78 -5.66
N GLN A 326 12.87 7.88 -5.67
CA GLN A 326 12.00 7.11 -6.53
C GLN A 326 11.85 7.79 -7.90
N ALA A 327 12.82 7.59 -8.77
CA ALA A 327 12.82 8.16 -10.12
C ALA A 327 12.21 7.22 -11.19
N GLN A 328 11.68 6.07 -10.78
CA GLN A 328 11.17 5.04 -11.68
C GLN A 328 9.91 5.48 -12.45
N PRO A 329 9.61 4.82 -13.58
CA PRO A 329 8.32 4.93 -14.26
C PRO A 329 7.16 4.58 -13.33
N CYS A 330 5.96 5.07 -13.65
CA CYS A 330 4.81 4.88 -12.77
C CYS A 330 4.48 3.39 -12.55
N ALA A 331 4.67 2.54 -13.55
CA ALA A 331 4.38 1.11 -13.46
C ALA A 331 5.24 0.42 -12.40
N GLU A 332 6.54 0.74 -12.34
CA GLU A 332 7.44 0.24 -11.30
C GLU A 332 7.09 0.80 -9.92
N LEU A 333 6.68 2.08 -9.86
CA LEU A 333 6.22 2.67 -8.60
C LEU A 333 4.92 2.04 -8.11
N ALA A 334 4.00 1.70 -9.01
CA ALA A 334 2.68 1.17 -8.69
C ALA A 334 2.75 -0.23 -8.06
N LEU A 335 3.80 -0.98 -8.34
CA LEU A 335 4.02 -2.28 -7.73
C LEU A 335 4.35 -2.15 -6.23
N PRO A 336 3.84 -3.06 -5.40
CA PRO A 336 4.17 -3.14 -3.98
C PRO A 336 5.63 -3.49 -3.75
#